data_AF-A0A965UXT3-F1
#
_entry.id   AF-A0A965UXT3-F1
#
_cell.length_a   1.000
_cell.length_b   1.000
_cell.length_c   1.000
_cell.angle_alpha   90.00
_cell.angle_beta   90.00
_cell.angle_gamma   90.00
#
_symmetry.space_group_name_H-M   'P 1'
#
loop_
_entity.id
_entity.type
_entity.pdbx_description
1 polymer ?
#
loop_
_entity_poly.entity_id
_entity_poly.type
_entity_poly.pdbx_seq_one_letter_code
_entity_poly.pdbx_strand_id
1 'polypeptide(L)' 'LKTYFGYVARKDDDSAKLMEAITAAMLKIKADGRLAKIQKKWFGDSFDTPDSVPNPAL' A
#
# COMPACT_ATOMS: atom_id res chain seq x y z
N LEU A 1 -2.20 -17.94 4.80
CA LEU A 1 -2.03 -16.93 3.74
C LEU A 1 -1.97 -15.55 4.38
N LYS A 2 -1.09 -14.65 3.92
CA LYS A 2 -1.19 -13.23 4.28
C LYS A 2 -2.04 -12.54 3.20
N THR A 3 -3.04 -11.78 3.62
CA THR A 3 -3.95 -11.05 2.72
C THR A 3 -3.67 -9.56 2.86
N TYR A 4 -3.56 -8.88 1.73
CA TYR A 4 -3.26 -7.45 1.67
C TYR A 4 -4.29 -6.74 0.79
N PHE A 5 -4.52 -5.45 1.07
CA PHE A 5 -5.32 -4.57 0.24
C PHE A 5 -4.39 -3.63 -0.52
N GLY A 6 -4.71 -3.36 -1.78
CA GLY A 6 -3.96 -2.44 -2.63
C GLY A 6 -4.89 -1.45 -3.32
N TYR A 7 -4.33 -0.33 -3.76
CA TYR A 7 -5.01 0.57 -4.70
C TYR A 7 -5.03 -0.08 -6.08
N VAL A 8 -6.16 0.03 -6.78
CA VAL A 8 -6.38 -0.57 -8.09
C VAL A 8 -6.60 0.54 -9.11
N ALA A 9 -5.97 0.43 -10.27
CA ALA A 9 -6.18 1.32 -11.41
C ALA A 9 -6.26 0.52 -12.71
N ARG A 10 -6.60 1.19 -13.81
CA ARG A 10 -6.60 0.59 -15.14
C ARG A 10 -5.17 0.25 -15.56
N LYS A 11 -5.03 -0.77 -16.42
CA LYS A 11 -3.74 -1.18 -17.00
C LYS A 11 -3.45 -0.34 -18.27
N ASP A 12 -3.28 0.96 -18.09
CA ASP A 12 -2.96 1.93 -19.14
C ASP A 12 -1.87 2.91 -18.67
N ASP A 13 -1.22 3.59 -19.62
CA ASP A 13 -0.07 4.47 -19.35
C ASP A 13 -0.44 5.68 -18.50
N ASP A 14 -1.65 6.20 -18.68
CA ASP A 14 -2.17 7.33 -17.89
C ASP A 14 -2.32 6.95 -16.41
N SER A 15 -2.83 5.75 -16.15
CA SER A 15 -2.99 5.22 -14.80
C SER A 15 -1.65 4.78 -14.19
N ALA A 16 -0.66 4.40 -15.00
CA ALA A 16 0.65 3.98 -14.52
C ALA A 16 1.34 5.10 -13.70
N LYS A 17 1.35 6.33 -14.22
CA LYS A 17 1.91 7.49 -13.50
C LYS A 17 1.18 7.79 -12.20
N LEU A 18 -0.14 7.64 -12.18
CA LEU A 18 -0.93 7.78 -10.95
C LEU A 18 -0.55 6.71 -9.92
N MET A 19 -0.41 5.46 -10.35
CA MET A 19 -0.03 4.34 -9.47
C MET A 19 1.39 4.48 -8.92
N GLU A 20 2.33 5.00 -9.71
CA GLU A 20 3.68 5.35 -9.23
C GLU A 20 3.61 6.41 -8.13
N ALA A 21 2.84 7.48 -8.33
CA ALA A 21 2.67 8.54 -7.36
C ALA A 21 2.02 8.03 -6.05
N ILE A 22 0.98 7.19 -6.15
CA ILE A 22 0.34 6.55 -4.99
C ILE A 22 1.36 5.66 -4.27
N THR A 23 2.11 4.83 -4.99
CA THR A 23 3.11 3.92 -4.40
C THR A 23 4.18 4.70 -3.64
N ALA A 24 4.73 5.76 -4.23
CA ALA A 24 5.72 6.62 -3.57
C ALA A 24 5.16 7.28 -2.29
N ALA A 25 3.92 7.75 -2.33
CA ALA A 25 3.25 8.32 -1.16
C ALA A 25 3.03 7.26 -0.06
N MET A 26 2.60 6.05 -0.43
CA MET A 26 2.37 4.94 0.51
C MET A 26 3.66 4.50 1.20
N LEU A 27 4.77 4.38 0.46
CA LEU A 27 6.08 4.07 1.01
C LEU A 27 6.55 5.17 1.98
N LYS A 28 6.32 6.43 1.65
CA LYS A 28 6.66 7.56 2.53
C LYS A 28 5.89 7.51 3.85
N ILE A 29 4.56 7.34 3.81
CA ILE A 29 3.75 7.29 5.04
C ILE A 29 4.06 6.03 5.87
N LYS A 30 4.52 4.95 5.24
CA LYS A 30 4.99 3.76 5.93
C LYS A 30 6.31 4.05 6.64
N ALA A 31 7.29 4.58 5.92
CA ALA A 31 8.64 4.87 6.43
C ALA A 31 8.64 5.88 7.58
N ASP A 32 7.77 6.90 7.53
CA ASP A 32 7.65 7.91 8.59
C ASP A 32 6.67 7.54 9.71
N GLY A 33 6.15 6.30 9.71
CA GLY A 33 5.30 5.74 10.76
C GLY A 33 3.86 6.25 10.78
N ARG A 34 3.45 7.12 9.85
CA ARG A 34 2.05 7.56 9.74
C ARG A 34 1.10 6.41 9.44
N LEU A 35 1.51 5.44 8.62
CA LEU A 35 0.68 4.27 8.31
C LEU A 35 0.35 3.45 9.58
N ALA A 36 1.33 3.20 10.43
CA ALA A 36 1.12 2.50 11.70
C ALA A 36 0.16 3.26 12.63
N LYS A 37 0.25 4.60 12.67
CA LYS A 37 -0.70 5.44 13.42
C LYS A 37 -2.12 5.33 12.86
N ILE A 38 -2.28 5.34 11.54
CA ILE A 38 -3.58 5.17 10.86
C ILE A 38 -4.16 3.78 11.19
N GLN A 39 -3.38 2.71 11.07
CA GLN A 39 -3.81 1.35 11.38
C GLN A 39 -4.28 1.23 12.83
N LYS A 40 -3.49 1.70 13.80
CA LYS A 40 -3.88 1.68 15.23
C LYS A 40 -5.18 2.43 15.49
N LYS A 41 -5.38 3.58 14.84
CA LYS A 41 -6.60 4.38 15.00
C LYS A 41 -7.85 3.64 14.54
N TRP A 42 -7.79 2.93 13.42
CA TRP A 42 -8.97 2.35 12.78
C TRP A 42 -9.16 0.85 13.03
N PHE A 43 -8.08 0.12 13.33
CA PHE A 43 -8.06 -1.34 13.50
C PHE A 43 -7.62 -1.78 14.90
N GLY A 44 -7.25 -0.86 15.80
CA GLY A 44 -6.81 -1.16 17.16
C GLY A 44 -5.36 -1.64 17.28
N ASP A 45 -4.72 -2.01 16.17
CA ASP A 45 -3.29 -2.38 16.12
C ASP A 45 -2.65 -1.97 14.79
N SER A 46 -1.32 -2.00 14.73
CA SER A 46 -0.54 -1.85 13.50
C SER A 46 -0.04 -3.20 13.00
N PHE A 47 0.06 -3.35 11.69
CA PHE A 47 0.57 -4.55 11.05
C PHE A 47 1.49 -4.19 9.90
N ASP A 48 2.53 -5.02 9.71
CA ASP A 48 3.47 -4.81 8.62
C ASP A 48 2.84 -5.22 7.28
N THR A 49 3.13 -4.40 6.27
CA THR A 49 2.67 -4.61 4.88
C THR A 49 3.90 -4.60 3.98
N PRO A 50 4.02 -5.50 3.00
CA PRO A 50 5.18 -5.52 2.12
C PRO A 50 5.23 -4.25 1.26
N ASP A 51 6.44 -3.82 0.89
CA ASP A 51 6.63 -2.64 0.04
C ASP A 51 6.13 -2.86 -1.39
N SER A 52 6.11 -4.12 -1.84
CA SER A 52 5.59 -4.53 -3.14
C SER A 52 5.10 -5.98 -3.10
N VAL A 53 4.05 -6.26 -3.86
CA VAL A 53 3.55 -7.62 -4.13
C VAL A 53 3.45 -7.77 -5.65
N PRO A 54 4.56 -8.08 -6.34
CA PRO A 54 4.59 -8.08 -7.81
C PRO A 54 3.80 -9.24 -8.41
N ASN A 55 3.70 -10.35 -7.67
CA ASN A 55 3.02 -11.57 -8.10
C ASN A 55 1.94 -11.93 -7.06
N PRO A 56 0.68 -12.16 -7.49
CA PRO A 56 -0.33 -12.67 -6.58
C PRO A 56 0.05 -14.07 -6.08
N ALA A 57 -0.24 -14.37 -4.81
CA ALA A 57 -0.19 -15.73 -4.30
C ALA A 57 -1.46 -16.48 -4.73
N LEU A 58 -1.30 -17.76 -5.09
CA LEU A 58 -2.37 -18.67 -5.52
C LEU A 58 -3.49 -18.79 -4.48
#